data_AF-A0A0T6B8A5-F1
#
_entry.id   AF-A0A0T6B8A5-F1
#
_cell.length_a   1.000
_cell.length_b   1.000
_cell.length_c   1.000
_cell.angle_alpha   90.00
_cell.angle_beta   90.00
_cell.angle_gamma   90.00
#
_symmetry.space_group_name_H-M   'P 1'
#
loop_
_entity.id
_entity.type
_entity.pdbx_description
1 polymer ?
#
loop_
_entity_poly.entity_id
_entity_poly.type
_entity_poly.pdbx_seq_one_letter_code
_entity_poly.pdbx_strand_id
1 'polypeptide(L)'
;MKYKPKMSKNKIVMKSGFIDNKVEVKSKFDAEFRRFSVERDNQALFENFHSLLERLHLLQNIAFLISYIDPSDQDLLPINNDENLRRALMNAKPLLRIIIQRKGDSLEELNGYGTIKPRNLISSILGGVPTKHKSLAISNPLDFRQVSAIIDVDIVPETCRRVRLLKHGCDKPLGFYIRDGTSVRVTQNGLEKIPGIFISRLVPGGLAESTGLLAVNDEVLEVNGIEVFGKTLDQVTDMMVANSSNLIITVKPANQRTVGPPVRRNSFGRNSQVSSGSQHSATTAGSDPEDKYDADEIVDLTGQVTLDENLTSREDGGILHL
;
A
#
# COMPACT_ATOMS: atom_id res chain seq x y z
N MET A 1 68.82 15.68 -24.26
CA MET A 1 67.49 15.52 -24.90
C MET A 1 66.87 14.21 -24.41
N LYS A 2 65.63 14.28 -23.95
CA LYS A 2 64.95 13.26 -23.12
C LYS A 2 64.21 12.24 -23.99
N TYR A 3 64.44 10.95 -23.76
CA TYR A 3 63.59 9.87 -24.26
C TYR A 3 62.33 9.80 -23.38
N LYS A 4 61.14 9.98 -23.96
CA LYS A 4 59.84 9.75 -23.30
C LYS A 4 59.20 8.48 -23.87
N PRO A 5 58.94 7.43 -23.09
CA PRO A 5 58.08 6.35 -23.54
C PRO A 5 56.60 6.80 -23.52
N LYS A 6 55.88 6.53 -24.61
CA LYS A 6 54.42 6.72 -24.71
C LYS A 6 53.72 5.72 -23.78
N MET A 7 52.96 6.23 -22.81
CA MET A 7 52.05 5.41 -22.02
C MET A 7 50.93 4.86 -22.91
N SER A 8 50.89 3.53 -23.03
CA SER A 8 49.76 2.82 -23.63
C SER A 8 48.53 3.01 -22.76
N LYS A 9 47.41 3.33 -23.41
CA LYS A 9 46.11 3.60 -22.79
C LYS A 9 45.69 2.43 -21.90
N ASN A 10 45.28 2.75 -20.67
CA ASN A 10 44.70 1.82 -19.71
C ASN A 10 43.60 1.01 -20.37
N LYS A 11 43.87 -0.28 -20.59
CA LYS A 11 42.84 -1.29 -20.78
C LYS A 11 42.12 -1.41 -19.45
N ILE A 12 40.94 -0.82 -19.33
CA ILE A 12 40.03 -1.05 -18.20
C ILE A 12 39.68 -2.54 -18.28
N VAL A 13 40.38 -3.34 -17.47
CA VAL A 13 39.95 -4.69 -17.16
C VAL A 13 38.76 -4.51 -16.25
N MET A 14 37.54 -4.64 -16.79
CA MET A 14 36.38 -4.94 -15.97
C MET A 14 36.67 -6.26 -15.26
N LYS A 15 37.10 -6.17 -14.00
CA LYS A 15 37.12 -7.33 -13.12
C LYS A 15 35.67 -7.74 -12.88
N SER A 16 35.41 -8.99 -13.21
CA SER A 16 34.25 -9.80 -12.86
C SER A 16 33.61 -9.41 -11.52
N GLY A 17 32.29 -9.34 -11.50
CA GLY A 17 31.48 -8.81 -10.41
C GLY A 17 31.61 -9.59 -9.11
N PHE A 18 32.38 -9.03 -8.18
CA PHE A 18 32.11 -9.18 -6.75
C PHE A 18 31.08 -8.12 -6.39
N ILE A 19 29.88 -8.52 -5.98
CA ILE A 19 28.97 -7.62 -5.29
C ILE A 19 29.71 -7.22 -4.02
N ASP A 20 30.10 -5.95 -3.90
CA ASP A 20 30.70 -5.44 -2.67
C ASP A 20 29.70 -5.71 -1.54
N ASN A 21 30.09 -6.53 -0.56
CA ASN A 21 29.23 -6.91 0.54
C ASN A 21 29.03 -5.76 1.55
N LYS A 22 29.55 -4.57 1.24
CA LYS A 22 29.40 -3.37 2.05
C LYS A 22 28.41 -2.40 1.44
N VAL A 23 27.58 -1.82 2.29
CA VAL A 23 26.70 -0.70 1.98
C VAL A 23 27.32 0.56 2.57
N GLU A 24 27.57 1.56 1.73
CA GLU A 24 27.94 2.89 2.23
C GLU A 24 26.70 3.55 2.84
N VAL A 25 26.82 4.12 4.03
CA VAL A 25 25.74 4.82 4.71
C VAL A 25 26.12 6.28 4.87
N LYS A 26 25.21 7.18 4.49
CA LYS A 26 25.27 8.61 4.86
C LYS A 26 24.03 8.90 5.71
N SER A 27 24.25 9.09 7.00
CA SER A 27 23.21 9.44 7.96
C SER A 27 23.24 10.93 8.28
N LYS A 28 22.07 11.55 8.35
CA LYS A 28 21.88 12.96 8.66
C LYS A 28 21.06 13.10 9.94
N PHE A 29 21.50 13.94 10.86
CA PHE A 29 20.74 14.38 12.03
C PHE A 29 20.89 15.91 12.12
N ASP A 30 19.78 16.64 12.08
CA ASP A 30 19.77 18.12 11.93
C ASP A 30 20.66 18.62 10.77
N ALA A 31 21.74 19.34 11.08
CA ALA A 31 22.72 19.84 10.12
C ALA A 31 23.95 18.91 10.01
N GLU A 32 24.05 17.90 10.88
CA GLU A 32 25.17 16.98 10.95
C GLU A 32 25.04 15.82 9.95
N PHE A 33 26.18 15.38 9.42
CA PHE A 33 26.28 14.19 8.58
C PHE A 33 27.37 13.25 9.05
N ARG A 34 27.07 11.95 9.09
CA ARG A 34 28.04 10.89 9.35
C ARG A 34 28.05 9.86 8.23
N ARG A 35 29.24 9.46 7.80
CA ARG A 35 29.45 8.41 6.81
C ARG A 35 30.15 7.22 7.44
N PHE A 36 29.64 6.03 7.18
CA PHE A 36 30.20 4.77 7.64
C PHE A 36 29.78 3.66 6.66
N SER A 37 30.26 2.45 6.87
CA SER A 37 29.87 1.29 6.07
C SER A 37 29.31 0.20 6.98
N VAL A 38 28.31 -0.51 6.49
CA VAL A 38 27.74 -1.70 7.13
C VAL A 38 27.74 -2.85 6.15
N GLU A 39 27.70 -4.07 6.67
CA GLU A 39 27.58 -5.24 5.82
C GLU A 39 26.16 -5.36 5.25
N ARG A 40 26.08 -5.86 4.03
CA ARG A 40 24.82 -6.20 3.35
C ARG A 40 24.31 -7.52 3.90
N ASP A 41 23.88 -7.49 5.16
CA ASP A 41 23.42 -8.66 5.90
C ASP A 41 21.89 -8.81 5.82
N ASN A 42 21.43 -10.02 5.49
CA ASN A 42 20.02 -10.38 5.46
C ASN A 42 19.44 -10.66 6.86
N GLN A 43 20.28 -10.84 7.87
CA GLN A 43 19.89 -11.09 9.26
C GLN A 43 20.13 -9.87 10.17
N ALA A 44 20.34 -8.69 9.57
CA ALA A 44 20.56 -7.46 10.32
C ALA A 44 19.36 -7.14 11.22
N LEU A 45 19.63 -6.99 12.52
CA LEU A 45 18.62 -6.61 13.51
C LEU A 45 18.52 -5.09 13.63
N PHE A 46 17.30 -4.58 13.66
CA PHE A 46 16.98 -3.17 13.79
C PHE A 46 17.58 -2.56 15.05
N GLU A 47 17.46 -3.25 16.19
CA GLU A 47 17.98 -2.78 17.49
C GLU A 47 19.50 -2.54 17.47
N ASN A 48 20.26 -3.41 16.80
CA ASN A 48 21.71 -3.25 16.65
C ASN A 48 22.06 -2.03 15.80
N PHE A 49 21.30 -1.83 14.72
CA PHE A 49 21.48 -0.69 13.83
C PHE A 49 21.08 0.63 14.49
N HIS A 50 19.99 0.63 15.25
CA HIS A 50 19.55 1.75 16.08
C HIS A 50 20.64 2.14 17.09
N SER A 51 21.15 1.17 17.85
CA SER A 51 22.24 1.38 18.82
C SER A 51 23.53 1.91 18.17
N LEU A 52 23.81 1.51 16.93
CA LEU A 52 24.93 2.04 16.15
C LEU A 52 24.74 3.52 15.82
N LEU A 53 23.57 3.89 15.30
CA LEU A 53 23.26 5.29 14.98
C LEU A 53 23.25 6.18 16.23
N GLU A 54 22.69 5.68 17.33
CA GLU A 54 22.66 6.37 18.62
C GLU A 54 24.07 6.71 19.12
N ARG A 55 24.98 5.73 19.11
CA ARG A 55 26.38 5.93 19.51
C ARG A 55 27.13 6.83 18.54
N LEU A 56 26.88 6.71 17.23
CA LEU A 56 27.55 7.54 16.24
C LEU A 56 27.13 9.00 16.38
N HIS A 57 25.83 9.31 16.51
CA HIS A 57 25.30 10.67 16.59
C HIS A 57 25.17 11.22 18.03
N LEU A 58 25.66 10.48 19.04
CA LEU A 58 25.63 10.89 20.46
C LEU A 58 24.20 11.18 20.97
N LEU A 59 23.28 10.25 20.69
CA LEU A 59 21.85 10.40 20.96
C LEU A 59 21.36 9.66 22.21
N GLN A 60 22.22 9.36 23.19
CA GLN A 60 21.92 8.44 24.30
C GLN A 60 20.71 8.82 25.17
N ASN A 61 20.28 10.09 25.11
CA ASN A 61 19.14 10.60 25.86
C ASN A 61 18.09 11.27 24.95
N ILE A 62 18.15 11.00 23.64
CA ILE A 62 17.27 11.60 22.65
C ILE A 62 16.49 10.46 22.00
N ALA A 63 15.16 10.45 22.14
CA ALA A 63 14.34 9.55 21.35
C ALA A 63 14.33 10.05 19.89
N PHE A 64 14.60 9.17 18.94
CA PHE A 64 14.67 9.52 17.52
C PHE A 64 13.98 8.49 16.63
N LEU A 65 13.71 8.92 15.40
CA LEU A 65 13.15 8.12 14.31
C LEU A 65 14.21 7.96 13.23
N ILE A 66 14.19 6.80 12.57
CA ILE A 66 15.11 6.48 11.48
C ILE A 66 14.26 6.32 10.22
N SER A 67 14.67 6.98 9.14
CA SER A 67 14.09 6.79 7.81
C SER A 67 15.18 6.73 6.77
N TYR A 68 14.89 6.12 5.62
CA TYR A 68 15.79 6.07 4.48
C TYR A 68 15.11 6.56 3.21
N ILE A 69 15.90 7.03 2.26
CA ILE A 69 15.41 7.40 0.93
C ILE A 69 15.58 6.18 0.03
N ASP A 70 14.47 5.57 -0.43
CA ASP A 70 14.54 4.43 -1.34
C ASP A 70 15.08 4.87 -2.71
N PRO A 71 16.11 4.19 -3.24
CA PRO A 71 16.72 4.62 -4.49
C PRO A 71 15.84 4.43 -5.72
N SER A 72 14.76 3.64 -5.63
CA SER A 72 13.89 3.30 -6.75
C SER A 72 12.92 4.44 -7.09
N ASP A 73 12.25 4.99 -6.06
CA ASP A 73 11.19 6.01 -6.18
C ASP A 73 11.54 7.34 -5.48
N GLN A 74 12.63 7.39 -4.70
CA GLN A 74 13.04 8.52 -3.85
C GLN A 74 12.10 8.80 -2.67
N ASP A 75 11.29 7.82 -2.27
CA ASP A 75 10.39 7.96 -1.12
C ASP A 75 11.16 7.89 0.21
N LEU A 76 10.70 8.68 1.18
CA LEU A 76 11.20 8.63 2.56
C LEU A 76 10.43 7.56 3.34
N LEU A 77 11.08 6.42 3.57
CA LEU A 77 10.47 5.25 4.21
C LEU A 77 11.07 5.02 5.62
N PRO A 78 10.24 4.63 6.61
CA PRO A 78 10.73 4.38 7.96
C PRO A 78 11.59 3.13 8.03
N ILE A 79 12.66 3.18 8.83
CA ILE A 79 13.34 2.00 9.33
C ILE A 79 12.95 1.87 10.80
N ASN A 80 11.95 1.02 11.09
CA ASN A 80 11.39 0.83 12.43
C ASN A 80 11.16 -0.65 12.80
N ASN A 81 11.70 -1.58 11.99
CA ASN A 81 11.71 -3.02 12.23
C ASN A 81 12.83 -3.67 11.39
N ASP A 82 13.08 -4.96 11.61
CA ASP A 82 14.15 -5.72 10.93
C ASP A 82 13.94 -5.79 9.41
N GLU A 83 12.70 -5.96 8.95
CA GLU A 83 12.38 -6.12 7.54
C GLU A 83 12.64 -4.82 6.74
N ASN A 84 12.30 -3.67 7.32
CA ASN A 84 12.57 -2.36 6.72
C ASN A 84 14.08 -2.09 6.67
N LEU A 85 14.83 -2.47 7.71
CA LEU A 85 16.29 -2.38 7.70
C LEU A 85 16.88 -3.24 6.59
N ARG A 86 16.47 -4.52 6.53
CA ARG A 86 16.92 -5.47 5.51
C ARG A 86 16.63 -4.95 4.10
N ARG A 87 15.41 -4.45 3.86
CA ARG A 87 15.03 -3.83 2.59
C ARG A 87 15.91 -2.64 2.24
N ALA A 88 16.13 -1.73 3.19
CA ALA A 88 16.98 -0.56 3.00
C ALA A 88 18.42 -0.95 2.61
N LEU A 89 18.99 -1.95 3.29
CA LEU A 89 20.33 -2.48 3.00
C LEU A 89 20.43 -3.16 1.63
N MET A 90 19.44 -3.97 1.26
CA MET A 90 19.43 -4.68 -0.02
C MET A 90 19.23 -3.74 -1.22
N ASN A 91 18.34 -2.75 -1.08
CA ASN A 91 18.01 -1.82 -2.15
C ASN A 91 19.07 -0.73 -2.35
N ALA A 92 19.93 -0.48 -1.35
CA ALA A 92 20.96 0.56 -1.44
C ALA A 92 21.87 0.37 -2.67
N LYS A 93 22.08 1.47 -3.43
CA LYS A 93 22.92 1.48 -4.65
C LYS A 93 23.74 2.78 -4.77
N PRO A 94 25.05 2.77 -4.47
CA PRO A 94 25.70 2.05 -3.38
C PRO A 94 25.47 2.71 -2.01
N LEU A 95 24.90 3.92 -2.00
CA LEU A 95 24.74 4.76 -0.83
C LEU A 95 23.33 4.62 -0.25
N LEU A 96 23.24 4.17 0.99
CA LEU A 96 22.05 4.26 1.82
C LEU A 96 22.00 5.64 2.49
N ARG A 97 21.01 6.45 2.13
CA ARG A 97 20.78 7.78 2.72
C ARG A 97 19.80 7.65 3.87
N ILE A 98 20.26 7.99 5.07
CA ILE A 98 19.47 7.89 6.30
C ILE A 98 19.18 9.29 6.82
N ILE A 99 17.93 9.51 7.21
CA ILE A 99 17.46 10.72 7.89
C ILE A 99 17.07 10.31 9.31
N ILE A 100 17.64 11.01 10.28
CA ILE A 100 17.35 10.86 11.70
C ILE A 100 16.62 12.13 12.15
N GLN A 101 15.52 11.96 12.85
CA GLN A 101 14.71 13.06 13.39
C GLN A 101 14.43 12.80 14.87
N ARG A 102 14.39 13.85 15.71
CA ARG A 102 13.95 13.65 17.10
C ARG A 102 12.46 13.32 17.10
N LYS A 103 12.08 12.44 18.00
CA LYS A 103 10.68 12.13 18.26
C LYS A 103 10.02 13.38 18.86
N GLY A 104 8.97 13.87 18.23
CA GLY A 104 8.24 15.09 18.59
C GLY A 104 8.59 16.33 17.75
N ASP A 105 9.61 16.27 16.89
CA ASP A 105 10.00 17.42 16.04
C ASP A 105 9.15 17.54 14.76
N SER A 106 8.40 16.49 14.40
CA SER A 106 7.55 16.55 13.20
C SER A 106 6.30 17.41 13.43
N LEU A 107 5.87 18.14 12.39
CA LEU A 107 4.65 18.95 12.44
C LEU A 107 3.42 18.07 12.71
N GLU A 108 3.43 16.82 12.25
CA GLU A 108 2.40 15.82 12.52
C GLU A 108 2.37 15.38 14.00
N GLU A 109 3.51 15.23 14.66
CA GLU A 109 3.56 14.93 16.10
C GLU A 109 3.14 16.13 16.97
N LEU A 110 3.45 17.36 16.54
CA LEU A 110 3.09 18.58 17.28
C LEU A 110 1.59 18.89 17.20
N ASN A 111 0.95 18.58 16.06
CA ASN A 111 -0.44 18.92 15.78
C ASN A 111 -1.40 17.71 15.73
N GLY A 112 -0.87 16.49 15.86
CA GLY A 112 -1.61 15.23 15.72
C GLY A 112 -1.83 14.83 14.26
N TYR A 113 -1.93 13.52 14.01
CA TYR A 113 -2.38 12.94 12.74
C TYR A 113 -3.89 13.16 12.57
N GLY A 114 -4.28 14.39 12.30
CA GLY A 114 -5.66 14.81 12.11
C GLY A 114 -5.70 16.13 11.33
N THR A 115 -6.76 16.33 10.55
CA THR A 115 -6.95 17.52 9.71
C THR A 115 -6.60 18.80 10.45
N ILE A 116 -5.59 19.52 9.94
CA ILE A 116 -5.12 20.82 10.44
C ILE A 116 -6.30 21.78 10.46
N LYS A 117 -6.83 22.07 11.66
CA LYS A 117 -7.74 23.21 11.82
C LYS A 117 -6.89 24.47 11.98
N PRO A 118 -7.06 25.51 11.16
CA PRO A 118 -6.39 26.78 11.36
C PRO A 118 -6.81 27.36 12.72
N ARG A 119 -5.83 27.71 13.56
CA ARG A 119 -6.07 28.37 14.85
C ARG A 119 -6.50 29.82 14.59
N ASN A 120 -7.73 30.17 14.95
CA ASN A 120 -8.19 31.57 14.98
C ASN A 120 -7.51 32.32 16.14
N LEU A 121 -6.72 33.35 15.82
CA LEU A 121 -5.89 34.13 16.73
C LEU A 121 -6.64 35.10 17.66
N ILE A 122 -7.98 35.13 17.63
CA ILE A 122 -8.79 36.16 18.33
C ILE A 122 -9.23 35.70 19.75
N SER A 123 -9.00 34.45 20.14
CA SER A 123 -9.51 33.92 21.42
C SER A 123 -8.68 34.31 22.67
N SER A 124 -7.65 35.15 22.56
CA SER A 124 -6.77 35.52 23.68
C SER A 124 -7.16 36.83 24.39
N ILE A 125 -8.14 37.59 23.87
CA ILE A 125 -8.49 38.92 24.41
C ILE A 125 -9.65 38.87 25.42
N LEU A 126 -10.41 37.77 25.49
CA LEU A 126 -11.62 37.70 26.33
C LEU A 126 -11.55 36.55 27.34
N GLY A 127 -10.72 36.73 28.39
CA GLY A 127 -10.92 36.29 29.78
C GLY A 127 -11.39 34.86 30.14
N GLY A 128 -11.58 33.94 29.21
CA GLY A 128 -11.99 32.56 29.45
C GLY A 128 -10.77 31.65 29.38
N VAL A 129 -10.46 30.96 30.47
CA VAL A 129 -9.43 29.92 30.52
C VAL A 129 -9.74 28.90 29.41
N PRO A 130 -8.96 28.80 28.32
CA PRO A 130 -9.17 27.72 27.38
C PRO A 130 -8.52 26.51 28.05
N THR A 131 -9.35 25.66 28.65
CA THR A 131 -8.95 24.30 28.96
C THR A 131 -8.45 23.70 27.66
N LYS A 132 -7.12 23.66 27.47
CA LYS A 132 -6.51 22.90 26.38
C LYS A 132 -7.01 21.48 26.56
N HIS A 133 -8.01 21.08 25.79
CA HIS A 133 -8.34 19.66 25.67
C HIS A 133 -7.03 18.98 25.33
N LYS A 134 -6.57 18.08 26.20
CA LYS A 134 -5.34 17.31 25.96
C LYS A 134 -5.53 16.68 24.59
N SER A 135 -4.78 17.16 23.60
CA SER A 135 -4.81 16.61 22.25
C SER A 135 -4.59 15.10 22.38
N LEU A 136 -5.40 14.30 21.70
CA LEU A 136 -5.17 12.86 21.67
C LEU A 136 -3.75 12.62 21.16
N ALA A 137 -2.92 11.99 21.99
CA ALA A 137 -1.55 11.66 21.63
C ALA A 137 -1.58 10.42 20.73
N ILE A 138 -1.57 10.62 19.42
CA ILE A 138 -1.46 9.55 18.43
C ILE A 138 0.04 9.27 18.23
N SER A 139 0.46 8.01 18.39
CA SER A 139 1.86 7.62 18.18
C SER A 139 2.22 7.59 16.69
N ASN A 140 3.51 7.59 16.39
CA ASN A 140 3.99 7.35 15.03
C ASN A 140 3.63 5.94 14.55
N PRO A 141 3.56 5.72 13.23
CA PRO A 141 3.43 4.39 12.65
C PRO A 141 4.53 3.46 13.18
N LEU A 142 4.10 2.35 13.74
CA LEU A 142 4.97 1.26 14.17
C LEU A 142 4.84 0.11 13.19
N ASP A 143 5.93 -0.66 13.06
CA ASP A 143 5.94 -1.91 12.30
C ASP A 143 5.44 -1.74 10.86
N PHE A 144 6.06 -0.82 10.12
CA PHE A 144 5.67 -0.57 8.74
C PHE A 144 6.04 -1.78 7.88
N ARG A 145 5.09 -2.33 7.13
CA ARG A 145 5.32 -3.51 6.30
C ARG A 145 4.59 -3.39 4.98
N GLN A 146 5.27 -3.73 3.89
CA GLN A 146 4.62 -3.84 2.59
C GLN A 146 3.73 -5.07 2.56
N VAL A 147 2.44 -4.91 2.29
CA VAL A 147 1.47 -6.01 2.20
C VAL A 147 1.26 -6.51 0.77
N SER A 148 1.41 -5.63 -0.23
CA SER A 148 1.25 -5.99 -1.64
C SER A 148 1.99 -5.05 -2.59
N ALA A 149 2.09 -5.44 -3.86
CA ALA A 149 2.47 -4.57 -4.98
C ALA A 149 1.95 -5.13 -6.31
N ILE A 150 1.73 -4.23 -7.28
CA ILE A 150 1.69 -4.59 -8.70
C ILE A 150 3.13 -4.57 -9.21
N ILE A 151 3.55 -5.62 -9.90
CA ILE A 151 4.91 -5.75 -10.44
C ILE A 151 4.88 -6.06 -11.95
N ASP A 152 6.01 -5.86 -12.62
CA ASP A 152 6.23 -6.19 -14.03
C ASP A 152 5.20 -5.58 -14.99
N VAL A 153 4.71 -4.37 -14.69
CA VAL A 153 3.68 -3.65 -15.46
C VAL A 153 4.06 -3.50 -16.94
N ASP A 154 5.35 -3.30 -17.23
CA ASP A 154 5.85 -3.09 -18.59
C ASP A 154 6.16 -4.38 -19.35
N ILE A 155 6.14 -5.54 -18.65
CA ILE A 155 6.52 -6.85 -19.21
C ILE A 155 5.30 -7.74 -19.38
N VAL A 156 4.37 -7.68 -18.43
CA VAL A 156 3.12 -8.44 -18.46
C VAL A 156 2.16 -7.79 -19.45
N PRO A 157 1.42 -8.56 -20.26
CA PRO A 157 0.42 -7.99 -21.17
C PRO A 157 -0.55 -7.05 -20.45
N GLU A 158 -0.96 -5.95 -21.10
CA GLU A 158 -1.85 -4.92 -20.53
C GLU A 158 -3.18 -5.48 -20.01
N THR A 159 -3.66 -6.59 -20.60
CA THR A 159 -4.88 -7.29 -20.18
C THR A 159 -4.70 -8.10 -18.89
N CYS A 160 -3.49 -8.16 -18.36
CA CYS A 160 -3.12 -8.97 -17.21
C CYS A 160 -2.52 -8.09 -16.12
N ARG A 161 -2.51 -8.61 -14.89
CA ARG A 161 -1.92 -7.96 -13.73
C ARG A 161 -1.10 -8.98 -12.96
N ARG A 162 0.16 -8.66 -12.69
CA ARG A 162 0.98 -9.45 -11.77
C ARG A 162 1.00 -8.79 -10.41
N VAL A 163 0.49 -9.50 -9.41
CA VAL A 163 0.32 -9.04 -8.04
C VAL A 163 1.27 -9.83 -7.14
N ARG A 164 2.02 -9.12 -6.31
CA ARG A 164 2.78 -9.69 -5.20
C ARG A 164 1.99 -9.49 -3.91
N LEU A 165 1.73 -10.55 -3.17
CA LEU A 165 1.13 -10.54 -1.84
C LEU A 165 2.16 -11.01 -0.81
N LEU A 166 2.32 -10.22 0.26
CA LEU A 166 3.25 -10.52 1.35
C LEU A 166 2.44 -10.78 2.61
N LYS A 167 2.41 -12.04 3.04
CA LYS A 167 1.73 -12.46 4.27
C LYS A 167 2.68 -12.22 5.45
N HIS A 168 2.30 -11.27 6.31
CA HIS A 168 3.05 -10.94 7.51
C HIS A 168 2.42 -11.58 8.76
N GLY A 169 3.23 -12.33 9.52
CA GLY A 169 3.06 -12.47 10.97
C GLY A 169 1.72 -13.01 11.52
N CYS A 170 1.04 -13.92 10.84
CA CYS A 170 0.00 -14.75 11.45
C CYS A 170 -0.26 -15.99 10.59
N ASP A 171 -0.77 -17.08 11.18
CA ASP A 171 -1.22 -18.26 10.43
C ASP A 171 -2.46 -17.99 9.56
N LYS A 172 -2.94 -16.73 9.51
CA LYS A 172 -4.08 -16.37 8.67
C LYS A 172 -3.75 -16.60 7.20
N PRO A 173 -4.74 -17.00 6.41
CA PRO A 173 -4.51 -17.24 5.01
C PRO A 173 -4.43 -15.96 4.18
N LEU A 174 -4.12 -16.14 2.89
CA LEU A 174 -4.14 -15.07 1.90
C LEU A 174 -5.54 -14.47 1.70
N GLY A 175 -6.60 -15.18 2.09
CA GLY A 175 -7.95 -14.63 2.13
C GLY A 175 -8.67 -14.61 0.78
N PHE A 176 -8.42 -15.60 -0.08
CA PHE A 176 -9.17 -15.83 -1.31
C PHE A 176 -9.23 -17.32 -1.65
N TYR A 177 -10.21 -17.69 -2.46
CA TYR A 177 -10.47 -19.05 -2.88
C TYR A 177 -10.42 -19.13 -4.39
N ILE A 178 -10.00 -20.27 -4.91
CA ILE A 178 -9.98 -20.58 -6.33
C ILE A 178 -10.97 -21.69 -6.66
N ARG A 179 -11.34 -21.79 -7.94
CA ARG A 179 -12.19 -22.84 -8.49
C ARG A 179 -11.78 -23.16 -9.92
N ASP A 180 -12.18 -24.33 -10.38
CA ASP A 180 -12.19 -24.63 -11.81
C ASP A 180 -13.23 -23.79 -12.55
N GLY A 181 -12.97 -23.60 -13.84
CA GLY A 181 -13.87 -22.94 -14.76
C GLY A 181 -13.43 -23.15 -16.21
N THR A 182 -14.09 -22.45 -17.11
CA THR A 182 -13.80 -22.49 -18.54
C THR A 182 -13.40 -21.10 -19.02
N SER A 183 -12.20 -20.97 -19.57
CA SER A 183 -11.75 -19.78 -20.27
C SER A 183 -11.99 -19.94 -21.76
N VAL A 184 -12.43 -18.87 -22.41
CA VAL A 184 -12.58 -18.83 -23.87
C VAL A 184 -11.36 -18.13 -24.44
N ARG A 185 -10.57 -18.84 -25.25
CA ARG A 185 -9.37 -18.30 -25.88
C ARG A 185 -9.47 -18.40 -27.39
N VAL A 186 -8.82 -17.45 -28.05
CA VAL A 186 -8.64 -17.49 -29.51
C VAL A 186 -7.39 -18.31 -29.78
N THR A 187 -7.56 -19.48 -30.38
CA THR A 187 -6.48 -20.36 -30.82
C THR A 187 -6.45 -20.41 -32.34
N GLN A 188 -5.48 -21.13 -32.91
CA GLN A 188 -5.33 -21.28 -34.36
C GLN A 188 -6.56 -21.94 -35.02
N ASN A 189 -7.33 -22.71 -34.25
CA ASN A 189 -8.53 -23.39 -34.71
C ASN A 189 -9.81 -22.58 -34.47
N GLY A 190 -9.70 -21.35 -33.96
CA GLY A 190 -10.84 -20.47 -33.65
C GLY A 190 -11.03 -20.26 -32.15
N LEU A 191 -12.29 -20.05 -31.73
CA LEU A 191 -12.65 -19.84 -30.32
C LEU A 191 -12.77 -21.20 -29.63
N GLU A 192 -11.85 -21.48 -28.71
CA GLU A 192 -11.83 -22.73 -27.94
C GLU A 192 -12.15 -22.47 -26.46
N LYS A 193 -12.94 -23.38 -25.90
CA LYS A 193 -13.23 -23.46 -24.47
C LYS A 193 -12.19 -24.36 -23.82
N ILE A 194 -11.36 -23.79 -22.97
CA ILE A 194 -10.30 -24.51 -22.28
C ILE A 194 -10.50 -24.46 -20.76
N PRO A 195 -10.04 -25.47 -20.01
CA PRO A 195 -10.02 -25.40 -18.55
C PRO A 195 -9.17 -24.22 -18.06
N GLY A 196 -9.64 -23.55 -17.00
CA GLY A 196 -8.93 -22.45 -16.36
C GLY A 196 -9.26 -22.36 -14.87
N ILE A 197 -8.39 -21.68 -14.12
CA ILE A 197 -8.54 -21.47 -12.67
C ILE A 197 -8.99 -20.04 -12.43
N PHE A 198 -9.99 -19.85 -11.57
CA PHE A 198 -10.58 -18.55 -11.31
C PHE A 198 -10.68 -18.29 -9.82
N ILE A 199 -10.56 -17.02 -9.42
CA ILE A 199 -10.88 -16.61 -8.04
C ILE A 199 -12.40 -16.75 -7.85
N SER A 200 -12.82 -17.60 -6.92
CA SER A 200 -14.23 -17.88 -6.62
C SER A 200 -14.80 -16.95 -5.56
N ARG A 201 -13.98 -16.55 -4.59
CA ARG A 201 -14.41 -15.76 -3.43
C ARG A 201 -13.22 -15.05 -2.79
N LEU A 202 -13.48 -13.87 -2.22
CA LEU A 202 -12.56 -13.17 -1.32
C LEU A 202 -13.10 -13.26 0.12
N VAL A 203 -12.20 -13.38 1.08
CA VAL A 203 -12.54 -13.35 2.51
C VAL A 203 -12.71 -11.90 2.95
N PRO A 204 -13.86 -11.53 3.55
CA PRO A 204 -14.06 -10.20 4.10
C PRO A 204 -12.99 -9.82 5.14
N GLY A 205 -12.31 -8.69 4.94
CA GLY A 205 -11.17 -8.24 5.75
C GLY A 205 -9.91 -9.09 5.59
N GLY A 206 -9.90 -10.05 4.66
CA GLY A 206 -8.73 -10.86 4.33
C GLY A 206 -7.66 -10.05 3.60
N LEU A 207 -6.44 -10.60 3.50
CA LEU A 207 -5.32 -9.92 2.84
C LEU A 207 -5.66 -9.58 1.38
N ALA A 208 -6.13 -10.55 0.59
CA ALA A 208 -6.46 -10.31 -0.81
C ALA A 208 -7.54 -9.24 -1.01
N GLU A 209 -8.64 -9.28 -0.25
CA GLU A 209 -9.70 -8.27 -0.32
C GLU A 209 -9.18 -6.88 0.07
N SER A 210 -8.43 -6.79 1.17
CA SER A 210 -7.91 -5.53 1.70
C SER A 210 -6.96 -4.82 0.73
N THR A 211 -6.27 -5.57 -0.14
CA THR A 211 -5.39 -4.98 -1.17
C THR A 211 -6.17 -4.38 -2.33
N GLY A 212 -7.39 -4.87 -2.62
CA GLY A 212 -8.16 -4.48 -3.80
C GLY A 212 -7.52 -4.82 -5.15
N LEU A 213 -6.42 -5.58 -5.15
CA LEU A 213 -5.66 -5.92 -6.36
C LEU A 213 -6.17 -7.20 -7.04
N LEU A 214 -6.96 -7.99 -6.33
CA LEU A 214 -7.60 -9.22 -6.82
C LEU A 214 -9.11 -9.09 -6.70
N ALA A 215 -9.84 -9.68 -7.64
CA ALA A 215 -11.29 -9.70 -7.65
C ALA A 215 -11.84 -11.10 -7.93
N VAL A 216 -13.09 -11.33 -7.51
CA VAL A 216 -13.83 -12.53 -7.89
C VAL A 216 -13.98 -12.57 -9.41
N ASN A 217 -13.81 -13.77 -9.98
CA ASN A 217 -13.78 -14.06 -11.41
C ASN A 217 -12.51 -13.65 -12.17
N ASP A 218 -11.48 -13.15 -11.49
CA ASP A 218 -10.15 -13.04 -12.11
C ASP A 218 -9.66 -14.44 -12.50
N GLU A 219 -9.15 -14.58 -13.73
CA GLU A 219 -8.55 -15.83 -14.21
C GLU A 219 -7.08 -15.87 -13.79
N VAL A 220 -6.69 -16.91 -13.04
CA VAL A 220 -5.31 -17.14 -12.64
C VAL A 220 -4.55 -17.75 -13.81
N LEU A 221 -3.41 -17.15 -14.16
CA LEU A 221 -2.57 -17.59 -15.28
C LEU A 221 -1.25 -18.20 -14.79
N GLU A 222 -0.70 -17.68 -13.70
CA GLU A 222 0.64 -18.03 -13.22
C GLU A 222 0.73 -17.85 -11.69
N VAL A 223 1.51 -18.72 -11.04
CA VAL A 223 1.88 -18.62 -9.63
C VAL A 223 3.39 -18.78 -9.51
N ASN A 224 4.07 -17.75 -8.97
CA ASN A 224 5.50 -17.67 -8.72
C ASN A 224 6.38 -18.11 -9.92
N GLY A 225 6.05 -17.66 -11.14
CA GLY A 225 6.78 -18.02 -12.35
C GLY A 225 6.29 -19.28 -13.06
N ILE A 226 5.32 -20.00 -12.50
CA ILE A 226 4.84 -21.27 -13.03
C ILE A 226 3.42 -21.09 -13.59
N GLU A 227 3.25 -21.34 -14.89
CA GLU A 227 1.95 -21.32 -15.55
C GLU A 227 1.00 -22.38 -14.96
N VAL A 228 -0.27 -22.01 -14.79
CA VAL A 228 -1.30 -22.91 -14.23
C VAL A 228 -2.05 -23.72 -15.29
N PHE A 229 -1.81 -23.44 -16.58
CA PHE A 229 -2.45 -24.15 -17.67
C PHE A 229 -2.11 -25.66 -17.63
N GLY A 230 -3.14 -26.51 -17.71
CA GLY A 230 -2.98 -27.97 -17.65
C GLY A 230 -2.70 -28.54 -16.25
N LYS A 231 -2.67 -27.71 -15.21
CA LYS A 231 -2.58 -28.18 -13.81
C LYS A 231 -3.96 -28.39 -13.21
N THR A 232 -4.06 -29.31 -12.25
CA THR A 232 -5.30 -29.50 -11.49
C THR A 232 -5.48 -28.40 -10.45
N LEU A 233 -6.72 -28.18 -10.00
CA LEU A 233 -7.03 -27.23 -8.93
C LEU A 233 -6.20 -27.48 -7.67
N ASP A 234 -6.05 -28.74 -7.27
CA ASP A 234 -5.26 -29.12 -6.10
C ASP A 234 -3.78 -28.76 -6.27
N GLN A 235 -3.19 -29.04 -7.43
CA GLN A 235 -1.80 -28.67 -7.72
C GLN A 235 -1.57 -27.17 -7.64
N VAL A 236 -2.50 -26.37 -8.17
CA VAL A 236 -2.42 -24.90 -8.10
C VAL A 236 -2.60 -24.41 -6.67
N THR A 237 -3.47 -25.05 -5.90
CA THR A 237 -3.66 -24.78 -4.47
C THR A 237 -2.36 -25.03 -3.70
N ASP A 238 -1.74 -26.19 -3.89
CA ASP A 238 -0.46 -26.54 -3.26
C ASP A 238 0.64 -25.54 -3.61
N MET A 239 0.71 -25.12 -4.89
CA MET A 239 1.65 -24.09 -5.34
C MET A 239 1.45 -22.76 -4.61
N MET A 240 0.20 -22.32 -4.42
CA MET A 240 -0.11 -21.09 -3.69
C MET A 240 0.21 -21.20 -2.19
N VAL A 241 -0.10 -22.34 -1.57
CA VAL A 241 0.17 -22.60 -0.15
C VAL A 241 1.68 -22.62 0.11
N ALA A 242 2.46 -23.32 -0.72
CA ALA A 242 3.91 -23.40 -0.62
C ALA A 242 4.58 -22.03 -0.74
N ASN A 243 3.97 -21.08 -1.46
CA ASN A 243 4.48 -19.73 -1.66
C ASN A 243 3.71 -18.67 -0.86
N SER A 244 2.89 -19.06 0.12
CA SER A 244 1.92 -18.16 0.77
C SER A 244 2.55 -16.98 1.52
N SER A 245 3.80 -17.10 1.98
CA SER A 245 4.52 -15.99 2.61
C SER A 245 4.87 -14.87 1.63
N ASN A 246 5.09 -15.21 0.35
CA ASN A 246 5.49 -14.29 -0.71
C ASN A 246 4.94 -14.79 -2.05
N LEU A 247 3.63 -14.64 -2.23
CA LEU A 247 2.92 -15.11 -3.41
C LEU A 247 3.06 -14.06 -4.52
N ILE A 248 3.47 -14.50 -5.71
CA ILE A 248 3.42 -13.71 -6.93
C ILE A 248 2.41 -14.38 -7.84
N ILE A 249 1.29 -13.72 -8.12
CA ILE A 249 0.20 -14.26 -8.93
C ILE A 249 -0.02 -13.38 -10.15
N THR A 250 0.00 -13.97 -11.34
CA THR A 250 -0.41 -13.29 -12.57
C THR A 250 -1.86 -13.66 -12.86
N VAL A 251 -2.73 -12.65 -12.93
CA VAL A 251 -4.15 -12.82 -13.23
C VAL A 251 -4.53 -12.04 -14.49
N LYS A 252 -5.56 -12.50 -15.18
CA LYS A 252 -6.33 -11.70 -16.13
C LYS A 252 -7.57 -11.18 -15.40
N PRO A 253 -7.65 -9.87 -15.11
CA PRO A 253 -8.78 -9.31 -14.39
C PRO A 253 -10.11 -9.61 -15.08
N ALA A 254 -11.14 -9.88 -14.29
CA ALA A 254 -12.49 -9.96 -14.81
C ALA A 254 -12.86 -8.63 -15.47
N ASN A 255 -13.56 -8.67 -16.61
CA ASN A 255 -14.11 -7.47 -17.24
C ASN A 255 -15.16 -6.83 -16.33
N GLN A 256 -14.73 -5.98 -15.38
CA GLN A 256 -15.58 -5.26 -14.44
C GLN A 256 -16.55 -4.28 -15.13
N ARG A 257 -16.45 -4.07 -16.45
CA ARG A 257 -17.41 -3.27 -17.24
C ARG A 257 -18.83 -3.86 -17.31
N THR A 258 -19.03 -5.09 -16.86
CA THR A 258 -20.35 -5.76 -16.87
C THR A 258 -21.03 -5.82 -15.49
N VAL A 259 -20.40 -5.26 -14.47
CA VAL A 259 -21.07 -5.00 -13.19
C VAL A 259 -21.22 -3.49 -13.11
N GLY A 260 -22.45 -3.00 -13.13
CA GLY A 260 -22.75 -1.57 -13.03
C GLY A 260 -22.01 -0.92 -11.84
N PRO A 261 -21.86 0.43 -11.84
CA PRO A 261 -21.16 1.12 -10.77
C PRO A 261 -21.71 0.64 -9.42
N PRO A 262 -20.84 0.43 -8.42
CA PRO A 262 -21.29 -0.02 -7.11
C PRO A 262 -22.35 0.96 -6.64
N VAL A 263 -23.54 0.46 -6.30
CA VAL A 263 -24.55 1.23 -5.59
C VAL A 263 -23.88 1.67 -4.30
N ARG A 264 -23.36 2.90 -4.29
CA ARG A 264 -22.80 3.53 -3.11
C ARG A 264 -23.96 3.73 -2.16
N ARG A 265 -24.11 2.77 -1.24
CA ARG A 265 -24.88 2.94 -0.01
C ARG A 265 -24.35 4.21 0.66
N ASN A 266 -25.25 5.18 0.85
CA ASN A 266 -25.07 6.54 1.33
C ASN A 266 -23.76 6.79 2.11
N SER A 267 -22.87 7.56 1.51
CA SER A 267 -21.89 8.34 2.25
C SER A 267 -21.90 9.76 1.67
N PHE A 268 -22.32 10.70 2.51
CA PHE A 268 -22.46 12.12 2.20
C PHE A 268 -21.09 12.72 1.86
N GLY A 269 -20.73 12.70 0.58
CA GLY A 269 -19.64 13.50 0.02
C GLY A 269 -20.13 14.92 -0.24
N ARG A 270 -19.80 15.85 0.64
CA ARG A 270 -19.94 17.29 0.38
C ARG A 270 -18.94 17.68 -0.72
N ASN A 271 -19.47 17.87 -1.93
CA ASN A 271 -18.74 18.50 -3.03
C ASN A 271 -18.44 19.96 -2.69
N SER A 272 -17.17 20.33 -2.73
CA SER A 272 -16.70 21.71 -2.76
C SER A 272 -16.97 22.30 -4.15
N GLN A 273 -17.91 23.24 -4.25
CA GLN A 273 -17.95 24.17 -5.37
C GLN A 273 -17.16 25.42 -5.02
N VAL A 274 -16.19 25.66 -5.87
CA VAL A 274 -15.37 26.85 -6.00
C VAL A 274 -16.23 28.07 -6.33
N SER A 275 -16.03 29.18 -5.63
CA SER A 275 -16.45 30.49 -6.10
C SER A 275 -15.33 31.51 -5.88
N SER A 276 -14.73 31.86 -7.02
CA SER A 276 -13.89 33.02 -7.26
C SER A 276 -14.74 34.30 -7.21
N GLY A 277 -14.14 35.42 -6.82
CA GLY A 277 -14.68 36.75 -7.11
C GLY A 277 -15.01 37.60 -5.89
N SER A 278 -14.10 38.52 -5.59
CA SER A 278 -14.27 39.69 -4.72
C SER A 278 -15.21 40.73 -5.33
N GLN A 279 -15.96 41.46 -4.49
CA GLN A 279 -15.98 42.94 -4.38
C GLN A 279 -17.15 43.46 -3.51
N HIS A 280 -16.76 44.12 -2.42
CA HIS A 280 -17.23 45.43 -1.92
C HIS A 280 -18.73 45.86 -1.95
N SER A 281 -19.22 46.19 -0.74
CA SER A 281 -19.92 47.44 -0.33
C SER A 281 -21.39 47.36 0.11
N ALA A 282 -21.59 47.56 1.42
CA ALA A 282 -22.45 48.53 2.08
C ALA A 282 -23.95 48.72 1.72
N THR A 283 -24.75 48.65 2.80
CA THR A 283 -25.90 49.52 3.20
C THR A 283 -27.37 49.18 2.85
N THR A 284 -28.15 49.22 3.94
CA THR A 284 -29.55 49.64 4.16
C THR A 284 -30.74 48.71 3.87
N ALA A 285 -31.35 48.27 4.99
CA ALA A 285 -32.75 48.41 5.43
C ALA A 285 -33.90 48.20 4.42
N GLY A 286 -34.83 47.31 4.77
CA GLY A 286 -36.18 47.27 4.19
C GLY A 286 -36.92 45.97 4.48
N SER A 287 -38.04 46.08 5.19
CA SER A 287 -39.03 45.08 5.61
C SER A 287 -39.79 44.45 4.42
N ASP A 288 -40.12 43.16 4.48
CA ASP A 288 -41.51 42.63 4.55
C ASP A 288 -41.55 41.08 4.54
N PRO A 289 -42.57 40.45 5.16
CA PRO A 289 -42.76 39.00 5.19
C PRO A 289 -43.79 38.55 4.14
N GLU A 290 -43.60 37.40 3.48
CA GLU A 290 -44.74 36.57 3.05
C GLU A 290 -44.38 35.08 2.94
N ASP A 291 -45.35 34.32 3.42
CA ASP A 291 -45.55 32.87 3.40
C ASP A 291 -45.39 32.22 2.02
N LYS A 292 -44.89 30.97 1.99
CA LYS A 292 -45.76 29.82 1.68
C LYS A 292 -45.04 28.47 1.74
N TYR A 293 -45.69 27.60 2.50
CA TYR A 293 -45.74 26.15 2.48
C TYR A 293 -45.41 25.48 1.14
N ASP A 294 -44.56 24.45 1.20
CA ASP A 294 -44.77 23.18 0.50
C ASP A 294 -44.22 22.05 1.39
N ALA A 295 -45.14 21.25 1.93
CA ALA A 295 -44.85 20.03 2.66
C ALA A 295 -45.12 18.85 1.71
N ASP A 296 -44.06 18.19 1.24
CA ASP A 296 -44.19 16.96 0.46
C ASP A 296 -44.38 15.76 1.41
N GLU A 297 -45.59 15.18 1.38
CA GLU A 297 -45.91 13.89 2.01
C GLU A 297 -45.16 12.75 1.31
N ILE A 298 -44.38 11.99 2.08
CA ILE A 298 -43.74 10.75 1.63
C ILE A 298 -44.73 9.60 1.85
N VAL A 299 -45.24 9.02 0.77
CA VAL A 299 -46.08 7.81 0.79
C VAL A 299 -45.17 6.57 0.79
N ASP A 300 -45.19 5.82 1.90
CA ASP A 300 -44.50 4.53 2.06
C ASP A 300 -45.36 3.40 1.47
N LEU A 301 -44.85 2.74 0.41
CA LEU A 301 -45.48 1.59 -0.24
C LEU A 301 -44.65 0.32 0.02
N THR A 302 -44.63 -0.12 1.27
CA THR A 302 -44.15 -1.46 1.63
C THR A 302 -45.34 -2.40 1.88
N GLY A 303 -45.95 -2.85 0.79
CA GLY A 303 -46.94 -3.92 0.80
C GLY A 303 -46.27 -5.29 0.91
N GLN A 304 -46.56 -6.00 2.00
CA GLN A 304 -46.25 -7.39 2.24
C GLN A 304 -46.75 -8.30 1.12
N VAL A 305 -45.89 -9.19 0.61
CA VAL A 305 -46.32 -10.44 -0.02
C VAL A 305 -45.46 -11.57 0.54
N THR A 306 -46.06 -12.32 1.46
CA THR A 306 -45.65 -13.66 1.90
C THR A 306 -46.04 -14.68 0.83
N LEU A 307 -45.10 -15.51 0.36
CA LEU A 307 -45.43 -16.83 -0.18
C LEU A 307 -44.32 -17.84 0.18
N ASP A 308 -44.82 -18.98 0.65
CA ASP A 308 -44.15 -20.07 1.33
C ASP A 308 -43.27 -20.98 0.46
N GLU A 309 -42.50 -21.76 1.22
CA GLU A 309 -41.66 -22.92 0.96
C GLU A 309 -41.99 -23.81 -0.25
N ASN A 310 -40.92 -24.27 -0.93
CA ASN A 310 -40.82 -25.70 -1.24
C ASN A 310 -39.35 -26.16 -1.33
N LEU A 311 -39.10 -27.26 -0.63
CA LEU A 311 -37.85 -28.01 -0.50
C LEU A 311 -37.41 -28.64 -1.83
N THR A 312 -36.11 -28.59 -2.13
CA THR A 312 -35.37 -29.74 -2.66
C THR A 312 -33.91 -29.69 -2.26
N SER A 313 -33.48 -30.75 -1.61
CA SER A 313 -32.12 -31.17 -1.30
C SER A 313 -31.21 -31.29 -2.53
N ARG A 314 -29.95 -30.87 -2.41
CA ARG A 314 -28.76 -31.59 -2.94
C ARG A 314 -27.43 -30.90 -2.61
N GLU A 315 -26.55 -31.73 -2.05
CA GLU A 315 -25.09 -31.83 -2.22
C GLU A 315 -24.21 -30.65 -1.77
N ASP A 316 -23.79 -30.79 -0.51
CA ASP A 316 -22.56 -30.21 0.04
C ASP A 316 -21.34 -30.82 -0.66
N GLY A 317 -20.53 -29.97 -1.29
CA GLY A 317 -19.37 -30.40 -2.05
C GLY A 317 -18.40 -29.25 -2.35
N GLY A 318 -17.26 -29.26 -1.65
CA GLY A 318 -16.00 -28.74 -2.19
C GLY A 318 -15.61 -27.30 -1.84
N ILE A 319 -15.80 -26.84 -0.61
CA ILE A 319 -15.18 -25.59 -0.14
C ILE A 319 -14.01 -25.93 0.78
N LEU A 320 -12.78 -25.81 0.26
CA LEU A 320 -11.56 -25.90 1.08
C LEU A 320 -11.08 -24.51 1.49
N HIS A 321 -10.88 -24.35 2.80
CA HIS A 321 -10.43 -23.14 3.45
C HIS A 321 -8.92 -22.94 3.21
N LEU A 322 -8.58 -21.92 2.41
CA LEU A 322 -7.29 -21.24 2.49
C LEU A 322 -7.51 -20.13 3.50
#